data_AF-A0A1V5QR48-F1
#
_entry.id   AF-A0A1V5QR48-F1
#
_cell.length_a   1.000
_cell.length_b   1.000
_cell.length_c   1.000
_cell.angle_alpha   90.00
_cell.angle_beta   90.00
_cell.angle_gamma   90.00
#
_symmetry.space_group_name_H-M   'P 1'
#
loop_
_entity.id
_entity.type
_entity.pdbx_description
1 polymer ?
#
loop_
_entity_poly.entity_id
_entity_poly.type
_entity_poly.pdbx_seq_one_letter_code
_entity_poly.pdbx_strand_id
1 'polypeptide(L)'
;MDVGQPGQDASGRPKNPNFVLNQPRYQGAEVLLTRANFGCGSSREHAPWALLDFGFKAIIAESFADIFFNNCFKNGILPIILPANEIEEMVRQVEATPGFKLTVDLPAQTVTRPDGRAINFNIDPFRKECLLNGWDDIGLTLRHSEKICEFEARRRFEQPWLFA
;
A
#
# COMPACT_ATOMS: atom_id res chain seq x y z
N MET A 1 5.49 23.91 -16.93
CA MET A 1 5.90 22.79 -16.06
C MET A 1 7.36 22.98 -15.75
N ASP A 2 7.78 22.69 -14.52
CA ASP A 2 9.19 22.72 -14.14
C ASP A 2 9.98 21.69 -14.96
N VAL A 3 11.18 22.07 -15.40
CA VAL A 3 12.08 21.22 -16.19
C VAL A 3 12.82 20.23 -15.28
N GLY A 4 12.99 20.56 -13.99
CA GLY A 4 13.58 19.71 -12.96
C GLY A 4 15.00 19.25 -13.29
N GLN A 5 16.03 20.00 -12.87
CA GLN A 5 17.43 19.61 -13.08
C GLN A 5 18.00 18.79 -11.91
N PRO A 6 18.97 17.88 -12.16
CA PRO A 6 19.71 17.20 -11.10
C PRO A 6 20.32 18.20 -10.11
N GLY A 7 20.17 17.95 -8.81
CA GLY A 7 20.71 18.81 -7.74
C GLY A 7 19.86 20.04 -7.38
N GLN A 8 18.75 20.30 -8.08
CA GLN A 8 17.79 21.33 -7.66
C GLN A 8 16.89 20.83 -6.53
N ASP A 9 16.79 21.62 -5.46
CA ASP A 9 15.84 21.39 -4.38
C ASP A 9 14.40 21.38 -4.93
N ALA A 10 13.67 20.33 -4.59
CA ALA A 10 12.29 20.15 -5.02
C ALA A 10 11.29 21.00 -4.23
N SER A 11 11.69 21.57 -3.08
CA SER A 11 10.80 22.30 -2.18
C SER A 11 10.19 23.56 -2.82
N GLY A 12 10.94 24.23 -3.70
CA GLY A 12 10.53 25.46 -4.39
C GLY A 12 9.78 25.24 -5.72
N ARG A 13 9.50 23.98 -6.10
CA ARG A 13 8.90 23.69 -7.40
C ARG A 13 7.44 24.17 -7.45
N PRO A 14 7.03 24.87 -8.52
CA PRO A 14 5.66 25.34 -8.66
C PRO A 14 4.70 24.14 -8.72
N LYS A 15 3.79 24.05 -7.75
CA LYS A 15 2.76 23.01 -7.71
C LYS A 15 1.78 23.20 -8.86
N ASN A 16 1.47 22.13 -9.58
CA ASN A 16 0.42 22.14 -10.59
C ASN A 16 -0.96 22.20 -9.91
N PRO A 17 -1.72 23.31 -10.02
CA PRO A 17 -3.02 23.44 -9.36
C PRO A 17 -4.08 22.49 -9.92
N ASN A 18 -3.91 22.01 -11.16
CA ASN A 18 -4.83 21.07 -11.80
C ASN A 18 -4.61 19.62 -11.35
N PHE A 19 -3.52 19.34 -10.62
CA PHE A 19 -3.28 18.01 -10.07
C PHE A 19 -4.05 17.83 -8.76
N VAL A 20 -4.88 16.78 -8.68
CA VAL A 20 -5.82 16.57 -7.57
C VAL A 20 -5.14 16.59 -6.20
N LEU A 21 -4.00 15.94 -6.03
CA LEU A 21 -3.31 15.90 -4.73
C LEU A 21 -2.73 17.26 -4.28
N ASN A 22 -2.67 18.26 -5.16
CA ASN A 22 -2.30 19.62 -4.79
C ASN A 22 -3.51 20.47 -4.35
N GLN A 23 -4.73 19.99 -4.53
CA GLN A 23 -5.92 20.72 -4.12
C GLN A 23 -6.12 20.61 -2.60
N PRO A 24 -6.51 21.71 -1.91
CA PRO A 24 -6.72 21.70 -0.46
C PRO A 24 -7.70 20.63 0.03
N ARG A 25 -8.73 20.31 -0.77
CA ARG A 25 -9.79 19.34 -0.41
C ARG A 25 -9.31 17.90 -0.26
N TYR A 26 -8.12 17.57 -0.77
CA TYR A 26 -7.55 16.21 -0.72
C TYR A 26 -6.29 16.14 0.17
N GLN A 27 -5.94 17.20 0.88
CA GLN A 27 -4.79 17.20 1.79
C GLN A 27 -5.02 16.23 2.95
N GLY A 28 -4.01 15.42 3.26
CA GLY A 28 -4.09 14.38 4.28
C GLY A 28 -4.94 13.16 3.87
N ALA A 29 -5.17 12.95 2.57
CA ALA A 29 -5.84 11.75 2.09
C ALA A 29 -5.01 10.49 2.42
N GLU A 30 -5.64 9.53 3.10
CA GLU A 30 -5.01 8.25 3.46
C GLU A 30 -5.44 7.10 2.52
N VAL A 31 -6.47 7.31 1.71
CA VAL A 31 -6.99 6.33 0.76
C VAL A 31 -6.92 6.89 -0.64
N LEU A 32 -6.29 6.15 -1.55
CA LEU A 32 -6.20 6.48 -2.96
C LEU A 32 -7.24 5.67 -3.75
N LEU A 33 -8.12 6.35 -4.48
CA LEU A 33 -9.07 5.72 -5.41
C LEU A 33 -8.56 5.84 -6.83
N THR A 34 -8.40 4.70 -7.52
CA THR A 34 -7.89 4.63 -8.90
C THR A 34 -8.75 3.71 -9.77
N ARG A 35 -8.40 3.61 -11.05
CA ARG A 35 -9.09 2.78 -12.04
C ARG A 35 -8.27 1.54 -12.39
N ALA A 36 -8.64 0.85 -13.47
CA ALA A 36 -7.97 -0.35 -13.94
C ALA A 36 -6.46 -0.17 -14.19
N ASN A 37 -5.74 -1.27 -13.97
CA ASN A 37 -4.31 -1.43 -14.24
C ASN A 37 -3.42 -0.43 -13.49
N PHE A 38 -3.76 -0.13 -12.24
CA PHE A 38 -2.95 0.78 -11.42
C PHE A 38 -1.58 0.17 -11.09
N GLY A 39 -0.54 1.01 -11.15
CA GLY A 39 0.85 0.56 -10.95
C GLY A 39 1.44 -0.19 -12.14
N CYS A 40 0.85 -0.07 -13.33
CA CYS A 40 1.40 -0.66 -14.55
C CYS A 40 2.76 -0.08 -14.93
N GLY A 41 3.58 -0.92 -15.56
CA GLY A 41 4.94 -0.57 -15.98
C GLY A 41 5.98 -1.52 -15.38
N SER A 42 7.24 -1.10 -15.42
CA SER A 42 8.33 -1.88 -14.84
C SER A 42 8.25 -1.91 -13.32
N SER A 43 8.67 -3.04 -12.75
CA SER A 43 8.82 -3.20 -11.30
C SER A 43 9.76 -2.13 -10.76
N ARG A 44 9.20 -1.15 -10.07
CA ARG A 44 9.95 -0.15 -9.30
C ARG A 44 9.40 -0.19 -7.89
N GLU A 45 10.14 -0.82 -6.98
CA GLU A 45 9.77 -0.94 -5.57
C GLU A 45 9.60 0.43 -4.90
N HIS A 46 10.24 1.46 -5.45
CA HIS A 46 10.09 2.84 -5.02
C HIS A 46 8.67 3.41 -5.24
N ALA A 47 7.85 2.82 -6.12
CA ALA A 47 6.51 3.35 -6.39
C ALA A 47 5.57 3.18 -5.18
N PRO A 48 5.44 1.99 -4.56
CA PRO A 48 4.78 1.84 -3.27
C PRO A 48 5.36 2.72 -2.17
N TRP A 49 6.69 2.86 -2.07
CA TRP A 49 7.32 3.71 -1.05
C TRP A 49 6.89 5.17 -1.18
N ALA A 50 6.89 5.71 -2.39
CA ALA A 50 6.43 7.08 -2.62
C ALA A 50 4.97 7.30 -2.19
N LEU A 51 4.11 6.28 -2.32
CA LEU A 51 2.71 6.37 -1.86
C LEU A 51 2.61 6.26 -0.34
N LEU A 52 3.41 5.40 0.28
CA LEU A 52 3.49 5.27 1.74
C LEU A 52 4.02 6.55 2.39
N ASP A 53 5.12 7.09 1.87
CA ASP A 53 5.75 8.33 2.33
C ASP A 53 4.82 9.54 2.15
N PHE A 54 3.96 9.52 1.13
CA PHE A 54 2.91 10.52 0.96
C PHE A 54 1.82 10.41 2.05
N GLY A 55 1.64 9.23 2.64
CA GLY A 55 0.68 8.96 3.72
C GLY A 55 -0.49 8.05 3.33
N PHE A 56 -0.48 7.44 2.14
CA PHE A 56 -1.52 6.48 1.75
C PHE A 56 -1.36 5.15 2.49
N LYS A 57 -2.45 4.68 3.09
CA LYS A 57 -2.54 3.39 3.82
C LYS A 57 -3.27 2.33 2.99
N ALA A 58 -4.22 2.75 2.16
CA ALA A 58 -4.97 1.86 1.28
C ALA A 58 -5.12 2.45 -0.13
N ILE A 59 -5.16 1.57 -1.12
CA ILE A 59 -5.43 1.92 -2.51
C ILE A 59 -6.59 1.07 -2.99
N ILE A 60 -7.63 1.70 -3.52
CA ILE A 60 -8.83 1.02 -4.01
C ILE A 60 -8.87 1.20 -5.54
N ALA A 61 -8.91 0.10 -6.29
CA ALA A 61 -8.85 0.12 -7.74
C ALA A 61 -9.72 -0.98 -8.37
N GLU A 62 -9.95 -0.88 -9.68
CA GLU A 62 -10.58 -1.96 -10.46
C GLU A 62 -9.63 -3.13 -10.68
N SER A 63 -8.34 -2.85 -10.85
CA SER A 63 -7.28 -3.83 -10.98
C SER A 63 -5.91 -3.19 -10.79
N PHE A 64 -4.92 -4.01 -10.48
CA PHE A 64 -3.53 -3.61 -10.29
C PHE A 64 -2.63 -4.40 -11.23
N ALA A 65 -1.45 -3.86 -11.53
CA ALA A 65 -0.37 -4.66 -12.07
C ALA A 65 0.19 -5.60 -10.99
N ASP A 66 0.42 -6.87 -11.34
CA ASP A 66 0.74 -7.94 -10.40
C ASP A 66 1.93 -7.62 -9.49
N ILE A 67 2.99 -7.05 -10.06
CA ILE A 67 4.21 -6.73 -9.30
C ILE A 67 3.94 -5.60 -8.29
N PHE A 68 3.26 -4.54 -8.74
CA PHE A 68 2.89 -3.43 -7.86
C PHE A 68 1.96 -3.92 -6.73
N PHE A 69 0.98 -4.76 -7.05
CA PHE A 69 0.06 -5.34 -6.09
C PHE A 69 0.80 -6.11 -4.99
N ASN A 70 1.76 -6.96 -5.36
CA ASN A 70 2.56 -7.70 -4.39
C ASN A 70 3.46 -6.81 -3.54
N ASN A 71 4.07 -5.78 -4.15
CA ASN A 71 4.93 -4.86 -3.42
C ASN A 71 4.15 -3.98 -2.43
N CYS A 72 2.85 -3.72 -2.65
CA CYS A 72 2.05 -2.98 -1.68
C CYS A 72 2.02 -3.69 -0.32
N PHE A 73 1.75 -5.01 -0.31
CA PHE A 73 1.68 -5.79 0.93
C PHE A 73 3.00 -5.79 1.70
N LYS A 74 4.13 -5.93 0.98
CA LYS A 74 5.47 -5.90 1.58
C LYS A 74 5.79 -4.57 2.25
N ASN A 75 5.13 -3.49 1.83
CA ASN A 75 5.34 -2.14 2.32
C ASN A 75 4.20 -1.64 3.23
N GLY A 76 3.33 -2.53 3.70
CA GLY A 76 2.26 -2.16 4.61
C GLY A 76 1.10 -1.37 3.98
N ILE A 77 1.02 -1.32 2.65
CA ILE A 77 -0.12 -0.71 1.93
C ILE A 77 -1.14 -1.81 1.63
N LEU A 78 -2.41 -1.52 1.86
CA LEU A 78 -3.52 -2.40 1.52
C LEU A 78 -4.09 -2.07 0.12
N PRO A 79 -3.79 -2.85 -0.94
CA PRO A 79 -4.47 -2.74 -2.22
C PRO A 79 -5.81 -3.51 -2.17
N ILE A 80 -6.89 -2.85 -2.59
CA ILE A 80 -8.26 -3.37 -2.58
C ILE A 80 -8.80 -3.36 -4.01
N ILE A 81 -9.23 -4.52 -4.48
CA ILE A 81 -9.87 -4.67 -5.79
C ILE A 81 -11.37 -4.65 -5.62
N LEU A 82 -12.05 -3.71 -6.27
CA LEU A 82 -13.51 -3.63 -6.30
C LEU A 82 -14.04 -3.59 -7.74
N PRO A 83 -15.31 -3.99 -7.97
CA PRO A 83 -15.96 -3.86 -9.27
C PRO A 83 -15.97 -2.42 -9.80
N ALA A 84 -15.84 -2.25 -11.13
CA ALA A 84 -15.78 -0.93 -11.77
C ALA A 84 -16.98 -0.02 -11.46
N ASN A 85 -18.18 -0.59 -11.31
CA ASN A 85 -19.37 0.17 -10.94
C ASN A 85 -19.28 0.75 -9.51
N GLU A 86 -18.63 0.06 -8.57
CA GLU A 86 -18.40 0.58 -7.22
C GLU A 86 -17.36 1.69 -7.22
N ILE A 87 -16.29 1.53 -8.02
CA ILE A 87 -15.26 2.55 -8.20
C ILE A 87 -15.86 3.81 -8.81
N GLU A 88 -16.64 3.68 -9.89
CA GLU A 88 -17.27 4.82 -10.57
C GLU A 88 -18.23 5.58 -9.64
N GLU A 89 -19.01 4.86 -8.83
CA GLU A 89 -19.88 5.46 -7.84
C GLU A 89 -19.08 6.20 -6.75
N MET A 90 -18.01 5.60 -6.23
CA MET A 90 -17.15 6.28 -5.26
C MET A 90 -16.51 7.53 -5.85
N VAL A 91 -16.05 7.51 -7.11
CA VAL A 91 -15.49 8.70 -7.78
C VAL A 91 -16.53 9.82 -7.83
N ARG A 92 -17.77 9.51 -8.23
CA ARG A 92 -18.88 10.49 -8.23
C ARG A 92 -19.12 11.08 -6.84
N GLN A 93 -19.15 10.24 -5.80
CA GLN A 93 -19.36 10.68 -4.43
C GLN A 93 -18.22 11.56 -3.91
N VAL A 94 -16.96 11.21 -4.22
CA VAL A 94 -15.75 12.00 -3.87
C VAL A 94 -15.79 13.37 -4.54
N GLU A 95 -16.16 13.44 -5.82
CA GLU A 95 -16.25 14.70 -6.57
C GLU A 95 -17.36 15.59 -6.01
N ALA A 96 -18.54 15.02 -5.78
CA ALA A 96 -19.72 15.73 -5.29
C ALA A 96 -19.61 16.18 -3.82
N THR A 97 -18.83 15.48 -3.00
CA THR A 97 -18.76 15.72 -1.55
C THR A 97 -17.35 16.14 -1.11
N PRO A 98 -17.08 17.43 -0.93
CA PRO A 98 -15.83 17.88 -0.30
C PRO A 98 -15.65 17.27 1.09
N GLY A 99 -14.48 16.69 1.35
CA GLY A 99 -14.21 15.99 2.61
C GLY A 99 -14.87 14.61 2.71
N PHE A 100 -15.19 13.97 1.58
CA PHE A 100 -15.62 12.57 1.52
C PHE A 100 -14.67 11.66 2.34
N LYS A 101 -15.26 10.82 3.19
CA LYS A 101 -14.54 9.86 4.03
C LYS A 101 -15.15 8.48 3.87
N LEU A 102 -14.34 7.47 3.73
CA LEU A 102 -14.77 6.08 3.82
C LEU A 102 -13.97 5.38 4.92
N THR A 103 -14.49 4.26 5.39
CA THR A 103 -13.80 3.41 6.37
C THR A 103 -13.35 2.13 5.67
N VAL A 104 -12.08 1.80 5.82
CA VAL A 104 -11.54 0.50 5.42
C VAL A 104 -11.31 -0.32 6.69
N ASP A 105 -12.04 -1.42 6.82
CA ASP A 105 -11.91 -2.36 7.94
C ASP A 105 -11.25 -3.64 7.41
N LEU A 106 -9.97 -3.82 7.73
CA LEU A 106 -9.20 -5.00 7.32
C LEU A 106 -9.63 -6.28 8.05
N PRO A 107 -9.87 -6.29 9.39
CA PRO A 107 -10.44 -7.45 10.08
C PRO A 107 -11.76 -7.94 9.47
N ALA A 108 -12.71 -7.04 9.21
CA ALA A 108 -14.01 -7.35 8.62
C ALA A 108 -13.98 -7.48 7.09
N GLN A 109 -12.88 -7.04 6.45
CA GLN A 109 -12.70 -7.01 5.00
C GLN A 109 -13.78 -6.20 4.26
N THR A 110 -14.09 -5.02 4.80
CA THR A 110 -15.13 -4.13 4.26
C THR A 110 -14.61 -2.74 3.97
N VAL A 111 -15.09 -2.15 2.88
CA VAL A 111 -15.04 -0.71 2.62
C VAL A 111 -16.44 -0.15 2.86
N THR A 112 -16.58 0.75 3.83
CA THR A 112 -17.87 1.37 4.19
C THR A 112 -17.88 2.84 3.77
N ARG A 113 -18.84 3.20 2.92
CA ARG A 113 -19.04 4.56 2.41
C ARG A 113 -19.86 5.41 3.38
N PRO A 114 -19.89 6.76 3.24
CA PRO A 114 -20.73 7.64 4.06
C PRO A 114 -22.22 7.31 4.03
N ASP A 115 -22.70 6.74 2.92
CA ASP A 115 -24.10 6.35 2.73
C ASP A 115 -24.48 5.06 3.48
N GLY A 116 -23.54 4.48 4.24
CA GLY A 116 -23.73 3.25 5.00
C GLY A 116 -23.57 1.98 4.18
N ARG A 117 -23.32 2.06 2.87
CA ARG A 117 -23.07 0.87 2.06
C ARG A 117 -21.70 0.29 2.39
N ALA A 118 -21.70 -0.96 2.86
CA ALA A 118 -20.52 -1.77 3.06
C ALA A 118 -20.27 -2.68 1.84
N ILE A 119 -19.04 -2.69 1.35
CA ILE A 119 -18.60 -3.47 0.20
C ILE A 119 -17.50 -4.41 0.66
N ASN A 120 -17.71 -5.70 0.49
CA ASN A 120 -16.71 -6.72 0.85
C ASN A 120 -15.57 -6.74 -0.17
N PHE A 121 -14.36 -6.95 0.32
CA PHE A 121 -13.19 -7.27 -0.50
C PHE A 121 -12.51 -8.54 -0.03
N ASN A 122 -11.73 -9.15 -0.91
CA ASN A 122 -10.99 -10.36 -0.60
C ASN A 122 -9.50 -10.04 -0.45
N ILE A 123 -8.87 -10.69 0.52
CA ILE A 123 -7.43 -10.65 0.75
C ILE A 123 -6.99 -12.04 1.19
N ASP A 124 -5.79 -12.44 0.76
CA ASP A 124 -5.16 -13.67 1.23
C ASP A 124 -4.98 -13.62 2.77
N PRO A 125 -5.34 -14.69 3.52
CA PRO A 125 -5.28 -14.70 4.97
C PRO A 125 -3.89 -14.38 5.55
N PHE A 126 -2.82 -14.85 4.91
CA PHE A 126 -1.46 -14.58 5.36
C PHE A 126 -1.09 -13.12 5.15
N ARG A 127 -1.42 -12.54 3.99
CA ARG A 127 -1.24 -11.09 3.73
C ARG A 127 -2.02 -10.23 4.71
N LYS A 128 -3.25 -10.64 5.06
CA LYS A 128 -4.07 -9.99 6.08
C LYS A 128 -3.38 -10.02 7.44
N GLU A 129 -2.88 -11.18 7.87
CA GLU A 129 -2.16 -11.32 9.14
C GLU A 129 -0.92 -10.43 9.16
N CYS A 130 -0.13 -10.41 8.09
CA CYS A 130 1.05 -9.54 7.98
C CYS A 130 0.68 -8.06 8.12
N LEU A 131 -0.34 -7.59 7.39
CA LEU A 131 -0.80 -6.19 7.48
C LEU A 131 -1.34 -5.82 8.86
N LEU A 132 -2.10 -6.72 9.52
CA LEU A 132 -2.66 -6.47 10.85
C LEU A 132 -1.57 -6.34 11.92
N ASN A 133 -0.48 -7.10 11.79
CA ASN A 133 0.62 -7.11 12.75
C ASN A 133 1.79 -6.21 12.33
N GLY A 134 1.73 -5.57 11.16
CA GLY A 134 2.83 -4.79 10.60
C GLY A 134 4.08 -5.63 10.30
N TRP A 135 3.91 -6.92 9.96
CA TRP A 135 5.04 -7.80 9.64
C TRP A 135 5.46 -7.64 8.20
N ASP A 136 6.74 -7.34 8.01
CA ASP A 136 7.46 -7.48 6.76
C ASP A 136 8.22 -8.82 6.72
N ASP A 137 8.96 -9.07 5.63
CA ASP A 137 9.75 -10.30 5.44
C ASP A 137 10.79 -10.50 6.58
N ILE A 138 11.30 -9.40 7.16
CA ILE A 138 12.22 -9.41 8.31
C ILE A 138 11.46 -9.83 9.57
N GLY A 139 10.32 -9.20 9.86
CA GLY A 139 9.46 -9.51 10.99
C GLY A 139 9.01 -10.97 10.98
N LEU A 140 8.64 -11.49 9.81
CA LEU A 140 8.32 -12.91 9.61
C LEU A 140 9.51 -13.81 9.94
N THR A 141 10.71 -13.44 9.50
CA THR A 141 11.94 -14.21 9.80
C THR A 141 12.27 -14.17 11.30
N LEU A 142 12.11 -13.02 11.95
CA LEU A 142 12.36 -12.84 13.38
C LEU A 142 11.43 -13.68 14.26
N ARG A 143 10.23 -14.04 13.78
CA ARG A 143 9.35 -15.01 14.46
C ARG A 143 9.95 -16.42 14.56
N HIS A 144 11.00 -16.70 13.79
CA HIS A 144 11.73 -17.97 13.81
C HIS A 144 13.10 -17.85 14.48
N SER A 145 13.40 -16.74 15.17
CA SER A 145 14.70 -16.48 15.80
C SER A 145 15.19 -17.62 16.68
N GLU A 146 14.34 -18.17 17.56
CA GLU A 146 14.69 -19.29 18.43
C GLU A 146 15.08 -20.55 17.63
N LYS A 147 14.29 -20.89 16.61
CA LYS A 147 14.57 -22.04 15.72
C LYS A 147 15.86 -21.83 14.92
N ILE A 148 16.13 -20.60 14.50
CA ILE A 148 17.38 -20.24 13.81
C ILE A 148 18.55 -20.44 14.78
N CYS A 149 18.46 -19.95 16.02
CA CYS A 149 19.48 -20.13 17.05
C CYS A 149 19.73 -21.62 17.36
N GLU A 150 18.67 -22.41 17.53
CA GLU A 150 18.77 -23.87 17.75
C GLU A 150 19.46 -24.57 16.57
N PHE A 151 19.06 -24.23 15.34
CA PHE A 151 19.66 -24.77 14.13
C PHE A 151 21.15 -24.41 14.04
N GLU A 152 21.53 -23.17 14.30
CA GLU A 152 22.92 -22.72 14.27
C GLU A 152 23.76 -23.38 15.36
N ALA A 153 23.24 -23.51 16.58
CA ALA A 153 23.92 -24.18 17.68
C ALA A 153 24.20 -25.65 17.35
N ARG A 154 23.20 -26.36 16.80
CA ARG A 154 23.36 -27.75 16.35
C ARG A 154 24.40 -27.85 15.22
N ARG A 155 24.35 -26.92 14.26
CA ARG A 155 25.26 -26.93 13.10
C ARG A 155 26.72 -26.70 13.48
N ARG A 156 27.00 -25.92 14.53
CA ARG A 156 28.36 -25.76 15.07
C ARG A 156 28.95 -27.06 15.59
N PHE A 157 28.12 -27.94 16.15
CA PHE A 157 28.54 -29.25 16.63
C PHE A 157 28.67 -30.27 15.48
N GLU A 158 27.70 -30.30 14.56
CA GLU A 158 27.66 -31.29 13.46
C GLU A 158 28.63 -30.97 12.31
N GLN A 159 28.90 -29.69 12.07
CA GLN A 159 29.69 -29.20 10.93
C GLN A 159 30.77 -28.20 11.37
N PRO A 160 31.68 -28.57 12.29
CA PRO A 160 32.63 -27.64 12.88
C PRO A 160 33.58 -26.99 11.86
N TRP A 161 33.86 -27.64 10.73
CA TRP A 161 34.72 -27.12 9.66
C TRP A 161 34.15 -25.87 8.96
N LEU A 162 32.88 -25.55 9.14
CA LEU A 162 32.27 -24.31 8.61
C LEU A 162 32.49 -23.09 9.51
N PHE A 163 33.00 -23.29 10.73
CA PHE A 163 33.14 -22.26 11.75
C PHE A 163 34.58 -22.11 12.28
N ALA A 164 35.54 -22.76 11.62
CA ALA A 164 36.97 -22.71 11.94
C ALA A 164 37.64 -21.45 11.39
#